data_AF-A0A4R3YUC1-F1
#
_entry.id   AF-A0A4R3YUC1-F1
#
_cell.length_a   1.000
_cell.length_b   1.000
_cell.length_c   1.000
_cell.angle_alpha   90.00
_cell.angle_beta   90.00
_cell.angle_gamma   90.00
#
_symmetry.space_group_name_H-M   'P 1'
#
loop_
_entity.id
_entity.type
_entity.pdbx_description
1 polymer ?
#
loop_
_entity_poly.entity_id
_entity_poly.type
_entity_poly.pdbx_seq_one_letter_code
_entity_poly.pdbx_strand_id
1 'polypeptide(L)'
;MNDLLERYLGAVCSYFLGFKKKRVYDDLKYHIQSSVHQYDDLEDLLVNYGHPRSIALSYGYRPIIQHIFNPKVVSIIERIVLLISGIYLFFSTLFYLEQFNCLPFQDSHQVIATLNTSNIIALLLSHPFLVMISIAVIAIISLILADQKYKVSQEIDPLWSLQKLYDLPHQSHYPSHVAETIFMIIFTIFFIFYSIFFSRDIIIQIQHESYQMIHLMTYFFQPFIMIIFVDYIIDITKKIYTKKYLKYSTLINLFTLISLTIFVVNSGFLHDYLLPLNININYTFVNFFIIGALIMIYTISLYKLLRNLKSYRSLFRS
;
A
#
# COMPACT_ATOMS: atom_id res chain seq x y z
N MET A 1 -17.77 22.32 -20.23
CA MET A 1 -18.81 21.27 -20.27
C MET A 1 -18.35 19.90 -19.74
N ASN A 2 -17.15 19.38 -20.04
CA ASN A 2 -16.75 18.05 -19.57
C ASN A 2 -16.26 17.94 -18.10
N ASP A 3 -15.70 19.00 -17.50
CA ASP A 3 -15.00 18.85 -16.21
C ASP A 3 -15.94 18.49 -15.05
N LEU A 4 -17.11 19.13 -14.95
CA LEU A 4 -18.07 18.86 -13.88
C LEU A 4 -18.65 17.44 -13.95
N LEU A 5 -18.93 16.97 -15.18
CA LEU A 5 -19.33 15.58 -15.42
C LEU A 5 -18.23 14.61 -14.97
N GLU A 6 -16.97 14.85 -15.34
CA GLU A 6 -15.85 13.99 -14.95
C GLU A 6 -15.59 14.00 -13.43
N ARG A 7 -15.79 15.14 -12.76
CA ARG A 7 -15.75 15.23 -11.29
C ARG A 7 -16.84 14.39 -10.63
N TYR A 8 -18.06 14.49 -11.14
CA TYR A 8 -19.21 13.73 -10.64
C TYR A 8 -19.06 12.22 -10.87
N LEU A 9 -18.70 11.83 -12.09
CA LEU A 9 -18.37 10.44 -12.44
C LEU A 9 -17.23 9.92 -11.57
N GLY A 10 -16.17 10.72 -11.36
CA GLY A 10 -15.06 10.40 -10.46
C GLY A 10 -15.52 10.14 -9.02
N ALA A 11 -16.42 10.97 -8.50
CA ALA A 11 -16.99 10.82 -7.17
C ALA A 11 -17.80 9.53 -7.00
N VAL A 12 -18.69 9.20 -7.95
CA VAL A 12 -19.45 7.94 -7.93
C VAL A 12 -18.52 6.74 -8.08
N CYS A 13 -17.58 6.81 -9.03
CA CYS A 13 -16.67 5.72 -9.32
C CYS A 13 -15.65 5.48 -8.20
N SER A 14 -15.41 6.44 -7.31
CA SER A 14 -14.52 6.28 -6.14
C SER A 14 -14.98 5.18 -5.17
N TYR A 15 -16.25 4.77 -5.24
CA TYR A 15 -16.81 3.68 -4.43
C TYR A 15 -16.55 2.28 -5.00
N PHE A 16 -16.03 2.18 -6.22
CA PHE A 16 -15.80 0.92 -6.91
C PHE A 16 -14.31 0.68 -7.16
N LEU A 17 -13.91 -0.59 -7.13
CA LEU A 17 -12.53 -1.03 -7.37
C LEU A 17 -12.46 -1.88 -8.64
N GLY A 18 -11.27 -1.91 -9.26
CA GLY A 18 -10.97 -2.78 -10.40
C GLY A 18 -11.87 -2.55 -11.62
N PHE A 19 -12.20 -3.64 -12.33
CA PHE A 19 -13.01 -3.60 -13.56
C PHE A 19 -14.44 -3.09 -13.33
N LYS A 20 -15.01 -3.27 -12.13
CA LYS A 20 -16.35 -2.75 -11.81
C LYS A 20 -16.38 -1.22 -11.89
N LYS A 21 -15.31 -0.55 -11.46
CA LYS A 21 -15.17 0.91 -11.59
C LYS A 21 -15.30 1.38 -13.03
N LYS A 22 -14.60 0.71 -13.96
CA LYS A 22 -14.63 1.05 -15.38
C LYS A 22 -16.03 0.84 -15.97
N ARG A 23 -16.66 -0.29 -15.66
CA ARG A 23 -18.01 -0.60 -16.14
C ARG A 23 -19.04 0.44 -15.67
N VAL A 24 -19.01 0.80 -14.38
CA VAL A 24 -19.91 1.82 -13.82
C VAL A 24 -19.64 3.19 -14.44
N TYR A 25 -18.37 3.54 -14.68
CA TYR A 25 -18.00 4.79 -15.34
C TYR A 25 -18.60 4.89 -16.74
N ASP A 26 -18.38 3.87 -17.59
CA ASP A 26 -18.83 3.87 -18.98
C ASP A 26 -20.36 3.91 -19.07
N ASP A 27 -21.04 3.12 -18.22
CA ASP A 27 -22.50 3.02 -18.16
C ASP A 27 -23.16 4.32 -17.65
N LEU A 28 -22.67 4.86 -16.53
CA LEU A 28 -23.19 6.10 -15.97
C LEU A 28 -22.94 7.29 -16.90
N LYS A 29 -21.79 7.34 -17.55
CA LYS A 29 -21.48 8.39 -18.53
C LYS A 29 -22.43 8.34 -19.71
N TYR A 30 -22.67 7.14 -20.26
CA TYR A 30 -23.64 6.94 -21.33
C TYR A 30 -25.04 7.39 -20.93
N HIS A 31 -25.51 6.96 -19.75
CA HIS A 31 -26.82 7.35 -19.24
C HIS A 31 -26.98 8.87 -19.08
N ILE A 32 -26.00 9.53 -18.43
CA ILE A 32 -26.04 10.98 -18.25
C ILE A 32 -26.06 11.68 -19.62
N GLN A 33 -25.14 11.32 -20.52
CA GLN A 33 -25.04 11.93 -21.86
C GLN A 33 -26.30 11.74 -22.69
N SER A 34 -26.96 10.59 -22.61
CA SER A 34 -28.24 10.33 -23.29
C SER A 34 -29.41 11.15 -22.75
N SER A 35 -29.30 11.63 -21.50
CA SER A 35 -30.35 12.36 -20.80
C SER A 35 -30.15 13.88 -20.82
N VAL A 36 -29.00 14.38 -21.29
CA VAL A 36 -28.67 15.81 -21.34
C VAL A 36 -29.73 16.63 -22.07
N HIS A 37 -30.32 16.09 -23.14
CA HIS A 37 -31.33 16.80 -23.94
C HIS A 37 -32.66 17.06 -23.21
N GLN A 38 -32.88 16.43 -22.05
CA GLN A 38 -34.10 16.57 -21.24
C GLN A 38 -34.00 17.66 -20.17
N TYR A 39 -32.84 18.33 -20.06
CA TYR A 39 -32.55 19.32 -19.03
C TYR A 39 -32.00 20.58 -19.67
N ASP A 40 -32.31 21.73 -19.07
CA ASP A 40 -31.83 23.03 -19.52
C ASP A 40 -30.30 23.13 -19.36
N ASP A 41 -29.77 22.61 -18.25
CA ASP A 41 -28.35 22.60 -17.94
C ASP A 41 -27.86 21.25 -17.36
N LEU A 42 -26.58 20.94 -17.63
CA LEU A 42 -25.91 19.75 -17.09
C LEU A 42 -25.84 19.75 -15.56
N GLU A 43 -25.78 20.92 -14.95
CA GLU A 43 -25.70 21.09 -13.49
C GLU A 43 -26.99 20.60 -12.81
N ASP A 44 -28.14 21.02 -13.33
CA ASP A 44 -29.45 20.60 -12.87
C ASP A 44 -29.65 19.09 -13.07
N LEU A 45 -29.17 18.54 -14.19
CA LEU A 45 -29.15 17.09 -14.41
C LEU A 45 -28.36 16.38 -13.30
N LEU A 46 -27.14 16.81 -13.01
CA LEU A 46 -26.27 16.18 -12.01
C LEU A 46 -26.78 16.35 -10.56
N VAL A 47 -27.46 17.46 -10.27
CA VAL A 47 -28.15 17.65 -8.98
C VAL A 47 -29.33 16.69 -8.87
N ASN A 48 -30.13 16.54 -9.94
CA ASN A 48 -31.29 15.63 -9.97
C ASN A 48 -30.91 14.16 -9.90
N TYR A 49 -29.76 13.77 -10.47
CA TYR A 49 -29.20 12.42 -10.31
C TYR A 49 -28.88 12.09 -8.83
N GLY A 50 -28.60 13.11 -8.02
CA GLY A 50 -28.51 13.00 -6.56
C GLY A 50 -27.08 12.77 -6.05
N HIS A 51 -26.98 12.44 -4.76
CA HIS A 51 -25.69 12.33 -4.09
C HIS A 51 -24.85 11.15 -4.65
N PRO A 52 -23.53 11.30 -4.90
CA PRO A 52 -22.70 10.25 -5.53
C PRO A 52 -22.72 8.89 -4.81
N ARG A 53 -22.81 8.90 -3.48
CA ARG A 53 -22.94 7.66 -2.67
C ARG A 53 -24.25 6.93 -2.94
N SER A 54 -25.35 7.66 -3.13
CA SER A 54 -26.67 7.08 -3.38
C SER A 54 -26.70 6.38 -4.74
N ILE A 55 -26.09 6.99 -5.75
CA ILE A 55 -25.87 6.35 -7.05
C ILE A 55 -24.95 5.15 -6.92
N ALA A 56 -23.85 5.25 -6.18
CA ALA A 56 -22.99 4.09 -5.97
C ALA A 56 -23.78 2.91 -5.37
N LEU A 57 -24.69 3.17 -4.41
CA LEU A 57 -25.55 2.13 -3.84
C LEU A 57 -26.50 1.51 -4.89
N SER A 58 -27.07 2.30 -5.80
CA SER A 58 -27.94 1.77 -6.87
C SER A 58 -27.17 0.90 -7.88
N TYR A 59 -25.92 1.26 -8.19
CA TYR A 59 -24.99 0.43 -8.98
C TYR A 59 -24.39 -0.76 -8.20
N GLY A 60 -24.94 -1.07 -7.02
CA GLY A 60 -24.58 -2.25 -6.24
C GLY A 60 -23.28 -2.11 -5.46
N TYR A 61 -22.89 -0.90 -5.04
CA TYR A 61 -21.94 -0.72 -3.96
C TYR A 61 -22.56 -1.24 -2.65
N ARG A 62 -21.86 -2.15 -1.97
CA ARG A 62 -22.28 -2.69 -0.67
C ARG A 62 -21.09 -2.54 0.29
N PRO A 63 -21.09 -1.52 1.17
CA PRO A 63 -20.01 -1.36 2.14
C PRO A 63 -20.05 -2.49 3.17
N ILE A 64 -18.89 -3.05 3.51
CA ILE A 64 -18.74 -4.07 4.57
C ILE A 64 -19.07 -3.45 5.94
N ILE A 65 -18.65 -2.20 6.15
CA ILE A 65 -18.94 -1.42 7.35
C ILE A 65 -19.70 -0.16 6.92
N GLN A 66 -20.94 -0.02 7.38
CA GLN A 66 -21.77 1.16 7.08
C GLN A 66 -21.39 2.38 7.92
N HIS A 67 -20.70 2.15 9.04
CA HIS A 67 -20.26 3.17 9.99
C HIS A 67 -19.28 4.15 9.37
N ILE A 68 -19.58 5.44 9.51
CA ILE A 68 -18.75 6.54 9.05
C ILE A 68 -17.85 6.95 10.21
N PHE A 69 -16.57 6.57 10.12
CA PHE A 69 -15.56 7.02 11.07
C PHE A 69 -15.26 8.51 10.90
N ASN A 70 -14.92 9.16 12.01
CA ASN A 70 -14.53 10.57 11.97
C ASN A 70 -13.27 10.78 11.09
N PRO A 71 -13.36 11.55 9.98
CA PRO A 71 -12.26 11.69 9.03
C PRO A 71 -11.01 12.35 9.64
N LYS A 72 -11.17 13.20 10.66
CA LYS A 72 -10.04 13.80 11.38
C LYS A 72 -9.29 12.74 12.19
N VAL A 73 -10.02 11.87 12.89
CA VAL A 73 -9.45 10.77 13.68
C VAL A 73 -8.75 9.76 12.77
N VAL A 74 -9.41 9.34 11.68
CA VAL A 74 -8.82 8.45 10.67
C VAL A 74 -7.51 9.02 10.14
N SER A 75 -7.48 10.32 9.78
CA SER A 75 -6.25 10.95 9.27
C SER A 75 -5.12 11.01 10.31
N ILE A 76 -5.44 11.16 11.60
CA ILE A 76 -4.44 11.15 12.69
C ILE A 76 -3.85 9.74 12.84
N ILE A 77 -4.71 8.73 12.94
CA ILE A 77 -4.28 7.33 13.12
C ILE A 77 -3.47 6.87 11.91
N GLU A 78 -3.91 7.19 10.70
CA GLU A 78 -3.17 6.89 9.48
C GLU A 78 -1.73 7.44 9.53
N ARG A 79 -1.55 8.70 9.97
CA ARG A 79 -0.21 9.30 10.11
C ARG A 79 0.63 8.59 11.15
N ILE A 80 0.05 8.24 12.28
CA ILE A 80 0.74 7.53 13.36
C ILE A 80 1.20 6.14 12.86
N VAL A 81 0.30 5.40 12.19
CA VAL A 81 0.62 4.08 11.63
C VAL A 81 1.73 4.17 10.59
N LEU A 82 1.65 5.12 9.66
CA LEU A 82 2.68 5.30 8.63
C LEU A 82 4.03 5.72 9.25
N LEU A 83 4.01 6.58 10.27
CA LEU A 83 5.23 7.02 10.96
C LEU A 83 5.88 5.87 11.74
N ILE A 84 5.12 5.13 12.55
CA ILE A 84 5.63 3.99 13.32
C ILE A 84 6.13 2.90 12.37
N SER A 85 5.37 2.59 11.31
CA SER A 85 5.79 1.59 10.31
C SER A 85 7.05 2.01 9.56
N GLY A 86 7.20 3.30 9.24
CA GLY A 86 8.40 3.84 8.60
C GLY A 86 9.63 3.79 9.52
N ILE A 87 9.47 4.13 10.79
CA ILE A 87 10.53 4.01 11.80
C ILE A 87 10.95 2.54 11.97
N TYR A 88 9.97 1.64 12.07
CA TYR A 88 10.22 0.21 12.17
C TYR A 88 10.98 -0.31 10.95
N LEU A 89 10.53 0.04 9.74
CA LEU A 89 11.19 -0.33 8.50
C LEU A 89 12.64 0.16 8.46
N PHE A 90 12.90 1.40 8.91
CA PHE A 90 14.24 1.97 8.96
C PHE A 90 15.17 1.16 9.87
N PHE A 91 14.77 0.91 11.12
CA PHE A 91 15.60 0.15 12.06
C PHE A 91 15.76 -1.32 11.64
N SER A 92 14.71 -1.95 11.10
CA SER A 92 14.79 -3.31 10.56
C SER A 92 15.76 -3.39 9.39
N THR A 93 15.71 -2.42 8.49
CA THR A 93 16.64 -2.34 7.35
C THR A 93 18.09 -2.17 7.84
N LEU A 94 18.34 -1.26 8.78
CA LEU A 94 19.69 -1.06 9.32
C LEU A 94 20.23 -2.32 9.98
N PHE A 95 19.41 -2.98 10.80
CA PHE A 95 19.78 -4.20 11.49
C PHE A 95 20.19 -5.30 10.50
N TYR A 96 19.35 -5.60 9.51
CA TYR A 96 19.64 -6.67 8.56
C TYR A 96 20.78 -6.31 7.59
N LEU A 97 20.87 -5.07 7.11
CA LEU A 97 21.98 -4.65 6.24
C LEU A 97 23.34 -4.76 6.94
N GLU A 98 23.39 -4.54 8.25
CA GLU A 98 24.62 -4.75 9.00
C GLU A 98 24.92 -6.23 9.23
N GLN A 99 23.91 -7.08 9.48
CA GLN A 99 24.11 -8.55 9.52
C GLN A 99 24.68 -9.10 8.21
N PHE A 100 24.36 -8.46 7.08
CA PHE A 100 24.94 -8.77 5.77
C PHE A 100 26.27 -8.06 5.47
N ASN A 101 26.84 -7.31 6.43
CA ASN A 101 28.05 -6.48 6.25
C ASN A 101 27.99 -5.49 5.07
N CYS A 102 26.79 -5.01 4.72
CA CYS A 102 26.56 -4.14 3.57
C CYS A 102 26.77 -2.64 3.86
N LEU A 103 26.99 -2.28 5.14
CA LEU A 103 27.14 -0.91 5.58
C LEU A 103 28.63 -0.52 5.65
N PRO A 104 29.05 0.57 5.00
CA PRO A 104 30.47 0.96 4.91
C PRO A 104 31.00 1.71 6.14
N PHE A 105 30.21 1.89 7.21
CA PHE A 105 30.56 2.80 8.31
C PHE A 105 30.99 2.01 9.57
N GLN A 106 32.20 2.25 10.08
CA GLN A 106 32.66 1.63 11.34
C GLN A 106 31.78 1.98 12.56
N ASP A 107 31.09 3.13 12.53
CA ASP A 107 30.17 3.58 13.59
C ASP A 107 28.84 2.80 13.62
N SER A 108 28.47 2.06 12.57
CA SER A 108 27.25 1.24 12.60
C SER A 108 27.35 0.11 13.62
N HIS A 109 28.55 -0.42 13.85
CA HIS A 109 28.78 -1.46 14.86
C HIS A 109 28.42 -1.01 16.27
N GLN A 110 28.63 0.26 16.61
CA GLN A 110 28.21 0.80 17.91
C GLN A 110 26.68 0.93 17.98
N VAL A 111 26.03 1.37 16.90
CA VAL A 111 24.56 1.50 16.84
C VAL A 111 23.89 0.13 16.95
N ILE A 112 24.34 -0.89 16.20
CA ILE A 112 23.77 -2.24 16.32
C ILE A 112 24.15 -2.89 17.65
N ALA A 113 25.38 -2.74 18.15
CA ALA A 113 25.72 -3.24 19.50
C ALA A 113 24.77 -2.63 20.57
N THR A 114 24.37 -1.38 20.41
CA THR A 114 23.39 -0.73 21.28
C THR A 114 21.95 -1.24 21.05
N LEU A 115 21.57 -1.56 19.80
CA LEU A 115 20.29 -2.18 19.49
C LEU A 115 20.20 -3.62 20.07
N ASN A 116 21.28 -4.40 19.97
CA ASN A 116 21.39 -5.77 20.45
C ASN A 116 21.48 -5.90 21.97
N THR A 117 22.04 -4.91 22.67
CA THR A 117 22.09 -4.91 24.14
C THR A 117 20.71 -4.70 24.78
N SER A 118 19.74 -4.17 24.03
CA SER A 118 18.36 -4.05 24.50
C SER A 118 17.51 -5.25 24.06
N ASN A 119 17.17 -6.13 25.01
CA ASN A 119 16.38 -7.34 24.76
C ASN A 119 15.05 -7.06 24.03
N ILE A 120 14.41 -5.92 24.31
CA ILE A 120 13.12 -5.55 23.71
C ILE A 120 13.28 -5.20 22.23
N ILE A 121 14.29 -4.40 21.87
CA ILE A 121 14.47 -3.97 20.47
C ILE A 121 14.96 -5.15 19.63
N ALA A 122 15.86 -5.98 20.17
CA ALA A 122 16.30 -7.21 19.51
C ALA A 122 15.11 -8.16 19.20
N LEU A 123 14.18 -8.33 20.14
CA LEU A 123 12.97 -9.15 19.95
C LEU A 123 12.02 -8.54 18.90
N LEU A 124 11.88 -7.21 18.86
CA LEU A 124 11.05 -6.53 17.86
C LEU A 124 11.67 -6.63 16.46
N LEU A 125 12.99 -6.60 16.36
CA LEU A 125 13.69 -6.70 15.08
C LEU A 125 13.76 -8.15 14.57
N SER A 126 13.76 -9.16 15.45
CA SER A 126 13.81 -10.58 15.07
C SER A 126 12.48 -11.13 14.52
N HIS A 127 11.35 -10.48 14.82
CA HIS A 127 10.02 -10.94 14.40
C HIS A 127 9.21 -9.88 13.63
N PRO A 128 9.65 -9.46 12.43
CA PRO A 128 9.05 -8.35 11.71
C PRO A 128 7.59 -8.54 11.34
N PHE A 129 7.17 -9.78 11.06
CA PHE A 129 5.77 -10.08 10.81
C PHE A 129 4.86 -9.81 12.02
N LEU A 130 5.26 -10.28 13.22
CA LEU A 130 4.46 -10.11 14.44
C LEU A 130 4.35 -8.63 14.85
N VAL A 131 5.43 -7.87 14.69
CA VAL A 131 5.43 -6.44 15.00
C VAL A 131 4.48 -5.67 14.07
N MET A 132 4.52 -5.95 12.76
CA MET A 132 3.63 -5.28 11.81
C MET A 132 2.15 -5.63 12.04
N ILE A 133 1.83 -6.88 12.37
CA ILE A 133 0.48 -7.27 12.79
C ILE A 133 0.06 -6.51 14.05
N SER A 134 0.94 -6.42 15.04
CA SER A 134 0.66 -5.72 16.30
C SER A 134 0.36 -4.24 16.06
N ILE A 135 1.14 -3.58 15.19
CA ILE A 135 0.89 -2.17 14.78
C ILE A 135 -0.50 -2.05 14.16
N ALA A 136 -0.88 -2.96 13.25
CA ALA A 136 -2.18 -2.92 12.59
C ALA A 136 -3.35 -3.14 13.57
N VAL A 137 -3.23 -4.11 14.48
CA VAL A 137 -4.26 -4.39 15.51
C VAL A 137 -4.43 -3.19 16.45
N ILE A 138 -3.31 -2.62 16.94
CA ILE A 138 -3.35 -1.43 17.81
C ILE A 138 -4.00 -0.25 17.08
N ALA A 139 -3.73 -0.07 15.78
CA ALA A 139 -4.35 0.99 15.00
C ALA A 139 -5.87 0.84 14.91
N ILE A 140 -6.37 -0.38 14.69
CA ILE A 140 -7.81 -0.67 14.63
C ILE A 140 -8.47 -0.40 15.98
N ILE A 141 -7.87 -0.90 17.07
CA ILE A 141 -8.39 -0.66 18.43
C ILE A 141 -8.40 0.83 18.74
N SER A 142 -7.33 1.55 18.42
CA SER A 142 -7.23 3.00 18.61
C SER A 142 -8.29 3.75 17.81
N LEU A 143 -8.60 3.29 16.59
CA LEU A 143 -9.65 3.87 15.75
C LEU A 143 -11.02 3.71 16.40
N ILE A 144 -11.33 2.50 16.89
CA ILE A 144 -12.61 2.21 17.55
C ILE A 144 -12.77 3.06 18.83
N LEU A 145 -11.73 3.13 19.67
CA LEU A 145 -11.76 3.91 20.91
C LEU A 145 -11.89 5.41 20.66
N ALA A 146 -11.13 5.94 19.69
CA ALA A 146 -11.17 7.36 19.36
C ALA A 146 -12.50 7.75 18.70
N ASP A 147 -13.10 6.86 17.91
CA ASP A 147 -14.41 7.08 17.31
C ASP A 147 -15.54 7.12 18.35
N GLN A 148 -15.47 6.27 19.39
CA GLN A 148 -16.41 6.34 20.51
C GLN A 148 -16.38 7.69 21.24
N LYS A 149 -15.19 8.31 21.33
CA LYS A 149 -14.99 9.61 22.00
C LYS A 149 -15.43 10.80 21.12
N TYR A 150 -15.29 10.69 19.80
CA TYR A 150 -15.58 11.76 18.84
C TYR A 150 -16.57 11.31 17.77
N LYS A 151 -17.75 10.87 18.21
CA LYS A 151 -18.81 10.38 17.32
C LYS A 151 -19.24 11.44 16.32
N VAL A 152 -19.43 11.02 15.07
CA VAL A 152 -20.01 11.82 13.99
C VAL A 152 -21.42 11.31 13.72
N SER A 153 -22.33 12.22 13.35
CA SER A 153 -23.67 11.86 12.91
C SER A 153 -23.59 10.88 11.73
N GLN A 154 -24.32 9.78 11.85
CA GLN A 154 -24.34 8.73 10.83
C GLN A 154 -25.35 9.01 9.72
N GLU A 155 -26.08 10.13 9.82
CA GLU A 155 -27.05 10.55 8.83
C GLU A 155 -26.36 10.89 7.52
N ILE A 156 -26.86 10.29 6.43
CA ILE A 156 -26.47 10.64 5.08
C ILE A 156 -27.04 12.03 4.86
N ASP A 157 -26.16 13.00 4.66
CA ASP A 157 -26.52 14.39 4.38
C ASP A 157 -27.58 14.45 3.28
N PRO A 158 -28.83 14.83 3.62
CA PRO A 158 -29.93 14.83 2.65
C PRO A 158 -29.83 15.99 1.67
N LEU A 159 -28.97 16.99 1.96
CA LEU A 159 -28.88 18.23 1.21
C LEU A 159 -27.82 18.10 0.11
N TRP A 160 -28.08 17.34 -0.93
CA TRP A 160 -27.30 17.45 -2.17
C TRP A 160 -27.66 18.77 -2.86
N SER A 161 -26.66 19.60 -3.17
CA SER A 161 -26.88 20.94 -3.72
C SER A 161 -25.84 21.28 -4.78
N LEU A 162 -26.16 22.27 -5.60
CA LEU A 162 -25.27 22.81 -6.64
C LEU A 162 -23.91 23.26 -6.07
N GLN A 163 -23.90 23.84 -4.86
CA GLN A 163 -22.67 24.23 -4.18
C GLN A 163 -21.77 23.01 -3.88
N LYS A 164 -22.34 21.92 -3.37
CA LYS A 164 -21.59 20.67 -3.10
C LYS A 164 -21.13 19.99 -4.38
N LEU A 165 -21.86 20.15 -5.48
CA LEU A 165 -21.46 19.67 -6.80
C LEU A 165 -20.19 20.39 -7.29
N TYR A 166 -20.11 21.72 -7.12
CA TYR A 166 -18.90 22.48 -7.46
C TYR A 166 -17.71 22.21 -6.54
N ASP A 167 -17.97 21.92 -5.27
CA ASP A 167 -16.94 21.55 -4.29
C ASP A 167 -16.31 20.17 -4.57
N LEU A 168 -16.84 19.40 -5.53
CA LEU A 168 -16.24 18.12 -5.90
C LEU A 168 -14.81 18.33 -6.44
N PRO A 169 -13.84 17.56 -5.92
CA PRO A 169 -12.47 17.65 -6.40
C PRO A 169 -12.35 17.13 -7.83
N HIS A 170 -11.36 17.65 -8.54
CA HIS A 170 -11.04 17.24 -9.91
C HIS A 170 -10.81 15.72 -10.00
N GLN A 171 -11.16 15.10 -11.13
CA GLN A 171 -11.11 13.64 -11.32
C GLN A 171 -9.75 13.01 -10.96
N SER A 172 -8.66 13.75 -11.19
CA SER A 172 -7.28 13.35 -10.87
C SER A 172 -7.03 13.06 -9.38
N HIS A 173 -7.89 13.56 -8.49
CA HIS A 173 -7.80 13.28 -7.05
C HIS A 173 -8.32 11.89 -6.68
N TYR A 174 -9.13 11.27 -7.53
CA TYR A 174 -9.69 9.95 -7.28
C TYR A 174 -8.74 8.86 -7.78
N PRO A 175 -8.30 7.95 -6.90
CA PRO A 175 -7.33 6.95 -7.27
C PRO A 175 -7.91 5.90 -8.21
N SER A 176 -7.09 5.42 -9.14
CA SER A 176 -7.37 4.25 -9.96
C SER A 176 -6.44 3.12 -9.55
N HIS A 177 -6.99 2.12 -8.86
CA HIS A 177 -6.23 1.00 -8.33
C HIS A 177 -6.19 -0.22 -9.27
N VAL A 178 -6.69 -0.14 -10.51
CA VAL A 178 -6.84 -1.32 -11.37
C VAL A 178 -5.51 -2.08 -11.56
N ALA A 179 -4.47 -1.39 -12.02
CA ALA A 179 -3.16 -2.01 -12.25
C ALA A 179 -2.49 -2.42 -10.92
N GLU A 180 -2.67 -1.63 -9.86
CA GLU A 180 -2.15 -1.93 -8.54
C GLU A 180 -2.76 -3.20 -7.95
N THR A 181 -4.08 -3.37 -8.07
CA THR A 181 -4.78 -4.58 -7.64
C THR A 181 -4.29 -5.80 -8.40
N ILE A 182 -4.02 -5.69 -9.71
CA ILE A 182 -3.42 -6.77 -10.49
C ILE A 182 -2.02 -7.12 -9.97
N PHE A 183 -1.16 -6.12 -9.77
CA PHE A 183 0.18 -6.35 -9.19
C PHE A 183 0.11 -6.99 -7.81
N MET A 184 -0.81 -6.53 -6.95
CA MET A 184 -1.00 -7.08 -5.61
C MET A 184 -1.54 -8.52 -5.63
N ILE A 185 -2.38 -8.91 -6.61
CA ILE A 185 -2.80 -10.31 -6.78
C ILE A 185 -1.59 -11.17 -7.15
N ILE A 186 -0.79 -10.76 -8.13
CA ILE A 186 0.42 -11.49 -8.54
C ILE A 186 1.40 -11.60 -7.37
N PHE A 187 1.60 -10.51 -6.64
CA PHE A 187 2.43 -10.45 -5.43
C PHE A 187 1.96 -11.43 -4.35
N THR A 188 0.66 -11.42 -4.05
CA THR A 188 0.09 -12.31 -3.03
C THR A 188 0.24 -13.77 -3.43
N ILE A 189 -0.06 -14.12 -4.68
CA ILE A 189 0.10 -15.49 -5.19
C ILE A 189 1.57 -15.93 -5.11
N PHE A 190 2.50 -15.08 -5.54
CA PHE A 190 3.94 -15.36 -5.47
C PHE A 190 4.39 -15.61 -4.01
N PHE A 191 3.99 -14.74 -3.07
CA PHE A 191 4.40 -14.88 -1.67
C PHE A 191 3.69 -16.02 -0.92
N ILE A 192 2.53 -16.48 -1.39
CA ILE A 192 1.92 -17.74 -0.93
C ILE A 192 2.82 -18.92 -1.33
N PHE A 193 3.22 -19.01 -2.60
CA PHE A 193 4.12 -20.08 -3.05
C PHE A 193 5.49 -19.99 -2.39
N TYR A 194 6.03 -18.78 -2.23
CA TYR A 194 7.24 -18.52 -1.45
C TYR A 194 7.09 -19.11 -0.03
N SER A 195 6.03 -18.73 0.71
CA SER A 195 5.83 -19.20 2.08
C SER A 195 5.66 -20.72 2.18
N ILE A 196 4.93 -21.35 1.25
CA ILE A 196 4.78 -22.81 1.20
C ILE A 196 6.14 -23.48 0.91
N PHE A 197 6.95 -22.91 0.03
CA PHE A 197 8.26 -23.46 -0.29
C PHE A 197 9.23 -23.33 0.88
N PHE A 198 9.29 -22.17 1.54
CA PHE A 198 10.18 -21.93 2.69
C PHE A 198 9.69 -22.52 4.02
N SER A 199 8.45 -23.00 4.09
CA SER A 199 7.93 -23.74 5.26
C SER A 199 8.15 -25.25 5.17
N ARG A 200 8.55 -25.78 4.01
CA ARG A 200 8.89 -27.20 3.86
C ARG A 200 10.27 -27.49 4.42
N ASP A 201 10.44 -28.68 5.01
CA ASP A 201 11.71 -29.24 5.48
C ASP A 201 12.80 -29.38 4.38
N ILE A 202 12.48 -29.05 3.13
CA ILE A 202 13.40 -28.98 2.00
C ILE A 202 14.61 -28.09 2.35
N ILE A 203 14.42 -27.02 3.14
CA ILE A 203 15.51 -26.11 3.51
C ILE A 203 16.44 -26.74 4.55
N ILE A 204 15.93 -27.56 5.45
CA ILE A 204 16.73 -28.28 6.45
C ILE A 204 17.71 -29.25 5.75
N GLN A 205 17.38 -29.71 4.53
CA GLN A 205 18.24 -30.57 3.70
C GLN A 205 19.31 -29.79 2.90
N ILE A 206 19.16 -28.47 2.75
CA ILE A 206 20.11 -27.59 2.06
C ILE A 206 21.16 -27.16 3.10
N GLN A 207 22.30 -27.87 3.10
CA GLN A 207 23.52 -27.68 3.91
C GLN A 207 23.54 -26.52 4.94
N HIS A 208 23.91 -26.87 6.18
CA HIS A 208 23.92 -26.05 7.41
C HIS A 208 24.36 -24.57 7.28
N GLU A 209 25.26 -24.21 6.37
CA GLU A 209 25.76 -22.83 6.20
C GLU A 209 24.83 -21.95 5.35
N SER A 210 24.29 -22.49 4.25
CA SER A 210 23.32 -21.79 3.40
C SER A 210 21.95 -21.57 4.06
N TYR A 211 21.59 -22.41 5.02
CA TYR A 211 20.34 -22.32 5.77
C TYR A 211 20.20 -21.00 6.54
N GLN A 212 21.24 -20.61 7.28
CA GLN A 212 21.23 -19.39 8.09
C GLN A 212 21.07 -18.14 7.21
N MET A 213 21.71 -18.13 6.05
CA MET A 213 21.65 -17.02 5.10
C MET A 213 20.26 -16.87 4.47
N ILE A 214 19.66 -17.98 4.05
CA ILE A 214 18.30 -18.02 3.49
C ILE A 214 17.28 -17.54 4.53
N HIS A 215 17.45 -17.94 5.79
CA HIS A 215 16.61 -17.45 6.89
C HIS A 215 16.76 -15.95 7.09
N LEU A 216 17.99 -15.44 7.12
CA LEU A 216 18.26 -14.01 7.29
C LEU A 216 17.64 -13.18 6.15
N MET A 217 17.72 -13.65 4.90
CA MET A 217 17.08 -13.01 3.74
C MET A 217 15.55 -13.03 3.82
N THR A 218 14.98 -14.14 4.27
CA THR A 218 13.53 -14.26 4.44
C THR A 218 13.03 -13.27 5.49
N TYR A 219 13.76 -13.09 6.59
CA TYR A 219 13.44 -12.08 7.60
C TYR A 219 13.66 -10.64 7.11
N PHE A 220 14.69 -10.41 6.29
CA PHE A 220 14.93 -9.10 5.67
C PHE A 220 13.80 -8.67 4.72
N PHE A 221 13.21 -9.60 3.96
CA PHE A 221 12.12 -9.26 3.03
C PHE A 221 10.76 -9.01 3.72
N GLN A 222 10.50 -9.65 4.85
CA GLN A 222 9.23 -9.53 5.59
C GLN A 222 8.77 -8.08 5.88
N PRO A 223 9.60 -7.16 6.40
CA PRO A 223 9.17 -5.78 6.66
C PRO A 223 8.77 -5.04 5.37
N PHE A 224 9.45 -5.30 4.24
CA PHE A 224 9.10 -4.72 2.94
C PHE A 224 7.78 -5.28 2.40
N ILE A 225 7.57 -6.58 2.52
CA ILE A 225 6.32 -7.23 2.10
C ILE A 225 5.15 -6.68 2.89
N MET A 226 5.30 -6.57 4.22
CA MET A 226 4.26 -6.06 5.09
C MET A 226 3.94 -4.58 4.83
N ILE A 227 4.95 -3.72 4.64
CA ILE A 227 4.67 -2.31 4.37
C ILE A 227 3.98 -2.11 3.02
N ILE A 228 4.28 -2.94 2.01
CA ILE A 228 3.56 -2.94 0.73
C ILE A 228 2.08 -3.27 0.93
N PHE A 229 1.76 -4.30 1.72
CA PHE A 229 0.38 -4.66 2.05
C PHE A 229 -0.35 -3.57 2.85
N VAL A 230 0.28 -3.04 3.90
CA VAL A 230 -0.30 -1.97 4.72
C VAL A 230 -0.56 -0.72 3.87
N ASP A 231 0.41 -0.29 3.06
CA ASP A 231 0.26 0.86 2.17
C ASP A 231 -0.84 0.61 1.12
N TYR A 232 -0.97 -0.60 0.59
CA TYR A 232 -2.05 -0.97 -0.33
C TYR A 232 -3.44 -0.90 0.33
N ILE A 233 -3.59 -1.41 1.55
CA ILE A 233 -4.86 -1.33 2.30
C ILE A 233 -5.22 0.14 2.54
N ILE A 234 -4.25 0.96 2.98
CA ILE A 234 -4.47 2.40 3.19
C ILE A 234 -4.84 3.08 1.87
N ASP A 235 -4.17 2.74 0.77
CA ASP A 235 -4.45 3.27 -0.57
C ASP A 235 -5.91 3.00 -0.99
N ILE A 236 -6.38 1.74 -0.88
CA ILE A 236 -7.76 1.36 -1.26
C ILE A 236 -8.81 2.07 -0.39
N THR A 237 -8.51 2.31 0.89
CA THR A 237 -9.44 3.01 1.79
C THR A 237 -9.59 4.50 1.45
N LYS A 238 -8.63 5.08 0.71
CA LYS A 238 -8.69 6.49 0.33
C LYS A 238 -9.58 6.70 -0.88
N LYS A 239 -10.62 7.51 -0.67
CA LYS A 239 -11.42 8.05 -1.78
C LYS A 239 -10.72 9.19 -2.51
N ILE A 240 -9.93 10.00 -1.80
CA ILE A 240 -9.28 11.21 -2.31
C ILE A 240 -7.83 11.21 -1.84
N TYR A 241 -6.89 11.38 -2.77
CA TYR A 241 -5.50 11.56 -2.41
C TYR A 241 -5.22 12.96 -1.84
N THR A 242 -4.47 12.98 -0.74
CA THR A 242 -3.99 14.22 -0.12
C THR A 242 -2.49 14.40 -0.41
N LYS A 243 -2.05 15.66 -0.54
CA LYS A 243 -0.63 16.00 -0.80
C LYS A 243 0.31 15.39 0.24
N LYS A 244 -0.09 15.43 1.52
CA LYS A 244 0.70 14.88 2.62
C LYS A 244 0.87 13.37 2.48
N TYR A 245 -0.22 12.64 2.22
CA TYR A 245 -0.17 11.19 2.00
C TYR A 245 0.76 10.81 0.85
N LEU A 246 0.62 11.47 -0.31
CA LEU A 246 1.47 11.19 -1.47
C LEU A 246 2.96 11.41 -1.17
N LYS A 247 3.30 12.45 -0.38
CA LYS A 247 4.70 12.70 0.04
C LYS A 247 5.22 11.57 0.91
N TYR A 248 4.45 11.11 1.90
CA TYR A 248 4.85 10.00 2.78
C TYR A 248 4.99 8.68 2.01
N SER A 249 3.99 8.32 1.20
CA SER A 249 4.03 7.10 0.39
C SER A 249 5.21 7.13 -0.61
N THR A 250 5.50 8.28 -1.22
CA THR A 250 6.69 8.45 -2.08
C THR A 250 7.99 8.23 -1.31
N LEU A 251 8.11 8.80 -0.11
CA LEU A 251 9.32 8.67 0.73
C LEU A 251 9.54 7.22 1.17
N ILE A 252 8.49 6.51 1.59
CA ILE A 252 8.58 5.10 1.96
C ILE A 252 9.00 4.25 0.76
N ASN A 253 8.34 4.41 -0.39
CA ASN A 253 8.68 3.64 -1.59
C ASN A 253 10.11 3.94 -2.07
N LEU A 254 10.55 5.21 -2.03
CA LEU A 254 11.94 5.58 -2.34
C LEU A 254 12.93 4.93 -1.38
N PHE A 255 12.64 4.95 -0.07
CA PHE A 255 13.46 4.27 0.93
C PHE A 255 13.58 2.78 0.62
N THR A 256 12.47 2.08 0.35
CA THR A 256 12.52 0.64 0.00
C THR A 256 13.43 0.36 -1.20
N LEU A 257 13.38 1.18 -2.25
CA LEU A 257 14.21 1.02 -3.44
C LEU A 257 15.70 1.25 -3.13
N ILE A 258 16.03 2.28 -2.34
CA ILE A 258 17.41 2.57 -1.94
C ILE A 258 17.97 1.42 -1.10
N SER A 259 17.22 0.97 -0.10
CA SER A 259 17.62 -0.12 0.80
C SER A 259 17.91 -1.42 0.05
N LEU A 260 17.04 -1.79 -0.90
CA LEU A 260 17.26 -2.97 -1.73
C LEU A 260 18.44 -2.80 -2.68
N THR A 261 18.71 -1.58 -3.16
CA THR A 261 19.83 -1.32 -4.07
C THR A 261 21.16 -1.44 -3.34
N ILE A 262 21.23 -0.88 -2.12
CA ILE A 262 22.38 -1.04 -1.22
C ILE A 262 22.61 -2.53 -0.96
N PHE A 263 21.55 -3.27 -0.66
CA PHE A 263 21.65 -4.71 -0.46
C PHE A 263 22.22 -5.42 -1.69
N VAL A 264 21.63 -5.26 -2.87
CA VAL A 264 22.06 -5.98 -4.09
C VAL A 264 23.50 -5.63 -4.50
N VAL A 265 23.88 -4.36 -4.39
CA VAL A 265 25.21 -3.87 -4.83
C VAL A 265 26.30 -4.20 -3.82
N ASN A 266 26.07 -3.93 -2.52
CA ASN A 266 27.12 -4.05 -1.51
C ASN A 266 27.27 -5.47 -0.95
N SER A 267 26.23 -6.30 -1.00
CA SER A 267 26.31 -7.69 -0.51
C SER A 267 27.07 -8.62 -1.45
N GLY A 268 27.41 -8.18 -2.68
CA GLY A 268 27.88 -9.13 -3.69
C GLY A 268 26.81 -10.20 -3.99
N PHE A 269 25.52 -9.86 -3.89
CA PHE A 269 24.37 -10.78 -3.93
C PHE A 269 24.47 -11.89 -4.99
N LEU A 270 24.93 -11.55 -6.20
CA LEU A 270 25.08 -12.50 -7.32
C LEU A 270 26.23 -13.49 -7.14
N HIS A 271 27.27 -13.13 -6.39
CA HIS A 271 28.49 -13.91 -6.19
C HIS A 271 28.44 -14.74 -4.90
N ASP A 272 27.99 -14.12 -3.80
CA ASP A 272 28.14 -14.71 -2.46
C ASP A 272 26.85 -15.34 -1.89
N TYR A 273 25.69 -15.00 -2.46
CA TYR A 273 24.39 -15.41 -1.90
C TYR A 273 23.58 -16.36 -2.79
N LEU A 274 23.86 -16.40 -4.10
CA LEU A 274 23.19 -17.35 -4.98
C LEU A 274 23.79 -18.74 -4.85
N LEU A 275 22.93 -19.73 -4.60
CA LEU A 275 23.35 -21.11 -4.53
C LEU A 275 23.84 -21.60 -5.91
N PRO A 276 24.85 -22.48 -5.96
CA PRO A 276 25.37 -23.01 -7.22
C PRO A 276 24.29 -23.80 -7.98
N LEU A 277 23.98 -23.35 -9.20
CA LEU A 277 22.86 -23.85 -10.02
C LEU A 277 23.05 -25.28 -10.52
N ASN A 278 24.30 -25.77 -10.60
CA ASN A 278 24.62 -27.06 -11.22
C ASN A 278 24.52 -28.25 -10.25
N ILE A 279 24.20 -28.03 -8.98
CA ILE A 279 24.26 -29.08 -7.95
C ILE A 279 22.89 -29.72 -7.71
N ASN A 280 21.82 -28.94 -7.59
CA ASN A 280 20.49 -29.45 -7.27
C ASN A 280 19.39 -28.52 -7.79
N ILE A 281 18.32 -29.11 -8.34
CA ILE A 281 17.10 -28.41 -8.75
C ILE A 281 16.52 -27.57 -7.60
N ASN A 282 16.62 -28.06 -6.35
CA ASN A 282 16.18 -27.30 -5.17
C ASN A 282 16.94 -25.98 -4.98
N TYR A 283 18.24 -25.94 -5.33
CA TYR A 283 19.04 -24.72 -5.24
C TYR A 283 18.62 -23.71 -6.31
N THR A 284 18.29 -24.18 -7.51
CA THR A 284 17.70 -23.36 -8.56
C THR A 284 16.36 -22.75 -8.12
N PHE A 285 15.51 -23.52 -7.44
CA PHE A 285 14.24 -23.00 -6.92
C PHE A 285 14.42 -21.97 -5.80
N VAL A 286 15.36 -22.18 -4.87
CA VAL A 286 15.70 -21.17 -3.84
C VAL A 286 16.12 -19.86 -4.48
N ASN A 287 17.06 -19.89 -5.44
CA ASN A 287 17.50 -18.70 -6.15
C ASN A 287 16.36 -18.02 -6.91
N PHE A 288 15.51 -18.80 -7.58
CA PHE A 288 14.33 -18.29 -8.26
C PHE A 288 13.40 -17.52 -7.31
N PHE A 289 13.13 -18.07 -6.13
CA PHE A 289 12.27 -17.39 -5.16
C PHE A 289 12.91 -16.15 -4.54
N ILE A 290 14.20 -16.17 -4.23
CA ILE A 290 14.90 -15.00 -3.65
C ILE A 290 15.01 -13.87 -4.68
N ILE A 291 15.46 -14.18 -5.90
CA ILE A 291 15.51 -13.20 -7.00
C ILE A 291 14.10 -12.71 -7.34
N GLY A 292 13.14 -13.62 -7.41
CA GLY A 292 11.74 -13.29 -7.65
C GLY A 292 11.18 -12.35 -6.57
N ALA A 293 11.47 -12.59 -5.29
CA ALA A 293 11.04 -11.72 -4.19
C ALA A 293 11.61 -10.31 -4.35
N LEU A 294 12.90 -10.17 -4.65
CA LEU A 294 13.53 -8.87 -4.93
C LEU A 294 12.85 -8.16 -6.09
N ILE A 295 12.70 -8.82 -7.24
CA ILE A 295 12.08 -8.24 -8.45
C ILE A 295 10.64 -7.79 -8.14
N MET A 296 9.87 -8.60 -7.42
CA MET A 296 8.49 -8.29 -7.07
C MET A 296 8.38 -7.07 -6.16
N ILE A 297 9.21 -6.99 -5.11
CA ILE A 297 9.25 -5.83 -4.21
C ILE A 297 9.67 -4.57 -4.99
N TYR A 298 10.73 -4.66 -5.80
CA TYR A 298 11.19 -3.56 -6.65
C TYR A 298 10.10 -3.05 -7.60
N THR A 299 9.44 -3.96 -8.30
CA THR A 299 8.45 -3.61 -9.33
C THR A 299 7.27 -2.85 -8.71
N ILE A 300 6.77 -3.30 -7.56
CA ILE A 300 5.64 -2.64 -6.88
C ILE A 300 6.05 -1.29 -6.32
N SER A 301 7.19 -1.21 -5.63
CA SER A 301 7.69 0.06 -5.08
C SER A 301 7.94 1.09 -6.19
N LEU A 302 8.52 0.67 -7.32
CA LEU A 302 8.75 1.53 -8.47
C LEU A 302 7.44 1.98 -9.13
N TYR A 303 6.50 1.07 -9.33
CA TYR A 303 5.18 1.40 -9.86
C TYR A 303 4.47 2.43 -8.97
N LYS A 304 4.46 2.22 -7.64
CA LYS A 304 3.87 3.16 -6.68
C LYS A 304 4.56 4.52 -6.71
N LEU A 305 5.90 4.55 -6.80
CA LEU A 305 6.67 5.79 -6.92
C LEU A 305 6.25 6.59 -8.16
N LEU A 306 6.24 5.96 -9.33
CA LEU A 306 5.85 6.60 -10.59
C LEU A 306 4.39 7.10 -10.57
N ARG A 307 3.48 6.29 -10.03
CA ARG A 307 2.08 6.67 -9.83
C ARG A 307 1.97 7.90 -8.94
N ASN A 308 2.63 7.88 -7.78
CA ASN A 308 2.57 8.98 -6.81
C ASN A 308 3.12 10.29 -7.40
N LEU A 309 4.21 10.23 -8.17
CA LEU A 309 4.77 11.37 -8.89
C LEU A 309 3.80 11.92 -9.95
N LYS A 310 3.15 11.05 -10.72
CA LYS A 310 2.13 11.45 -11.71
C LYS A 310 0.93 12.11 -11.04
N SER A 311 0.41 11.50 -9.97
CA SER A 311 -0.70 12.04 -9.19
C SER A 311 -0.32 13.38 -8.56
N TYR A 312 0.87 13.49 -7.98
CA TYR A 312 1.40 14.75 -7.44
C TYR A 312 1.45 15.82 -8.52
N ARG A 313 2.04 15.56 -9.70
CA ARG A 313 2.08 16.54 -10.80
C ARG A 313 0.67 16.98 -11.25
N SER A 314 -0.29 16.07 -11.29
CA SER A 314 -1.68 16.39 -11.66
C SER A 314 -2.40 17.28 -10.64
N LEU A 315 -2.05 17.18 -9.35
CA LEU A 315 -2.61 17.98 -8.25
C LEU A 315 -2.03 19.42 -8.17
N PHE A 316 -0.96 19.71 -8.92
CA PHE A 316 -0.29 21.01 -8.94
C PHE A 316 -0.42 21.74 -10.29
N ARG A 317 -1.11 21.14 -11.26
CA ARG A 317 -1.36 21.73 -12.58
C ARG A 317 -2.78 22.30 -12.73
N SER A 318 -3.61 22.18 -11.69
CA SER A 318 -4.98 22.73 -11.59
C SER A 318 -4.96 24.12 -10.96
#